data_AF-A0A5E4BX82-F1
#
_entry.id   AF-A0A5E4BX82-F1
#
_cell.length_a   1.000
_cell.length_b   1.000
_cell.length_c   1.000
_cell.angle_alpha   90.00
_cell.angle_beta   90.00
_cell.angle_gamma   90.00
#
_symmetry.space_group_name_H-M   'P 1'
#
loop_
_entity.id
_entity.type
_entity.pdbx_description
1 polymer ?
#
loop_
_entity_poly.entity_id
_entity_poly.type
_entity_poly.pdbx_seq_one_letter_code
_entity_poly.pdbx_strand_id
1 'polypeptide(L)' 'PSGVPGALCNCVHLKWKVWKDNGGEPVTQLMLEQRAVGQKYWIKMDKVDGKVTSFFNKKVEEGKPYQF' A
#
# COMPACT_ATOMS: atom_id res chain seq x y z
N PRO A 1 24.94 -9.26 27.62
CA PRO A 1 23.58 -8.67 27.64
C PRO A 1 23.49 -7.49 26.67
N SER A 2 22.26 -7.08 26.35
CA SER A 2 21.89 -5.95 25.45
C SER A 2 21.62 -6.37 24.00
N GLY A 3 20.49 -7.04 23.82
CA GLY A 3 19.84 -7.16 22.52
C GLY A 3 19.33 -5.79 22.07
N VAL A 4 19.73 -5.40 20.86
CA VAL A 4 18.98 -4.42 20.08
C VAL A 4 17.80 -5.18 19.46
N PRO A 5 16.54 -4.79 19.70
CA PRO A 5 15.46 -5.28 18.88
C PRO A 5 15.67 -4.65 17.50
N GLY A 6 16.34 -5.38 16.61
CA GLY A 6 16.42 -5.03 15.19
C GLY A 6 15.00 -4.81 14.69
N ALA A 7 14.72 -3.61 14.19
CA ALA A 7 13.39 -3.15 13.87
C ALA A 7 12.64 -4.12 12.93
N LEU A 8 11.69 -4.87 13.48
CA LEU A 8 10.65 -5.59 12.73
C LEU A 8 9.54 -4.60 12.31
N CYS A 9 9.88 -3.48 11.65
CA CYS A 9 8.85 -2.61 11.07
C CYS A 9 8.30 -3.33 9.85
N ASN A 10 7.21 -4.07 10.05
CA ASN A 10 6.46 -4.77 9.00
C ASN A 10 5.74 -3.74 8.12
N CYS A 11 6.50 -3.07 7.27
CA CYS A 11 6.11 -1.82 6.64
C CYS A 11 6.29 -1.98 5.13
N VAL A 12 5.20 -2.00 4.36
CA VAL A 12 5.24 -2.06 2.89
C VAL A 12 5.21 -0.64 2.33
N HIS A 13 6.19 -0.32 1.49
CA HIS A 13 6.25 0.94 0.77
C HIS A 13 5.81 0.72 -0.67
N LEU A 14 4.61 1.19 -0.99
CA LEU A 14 4.06 1.19 -2.34
C LEU A 14 4.50 2.48 -3.04
N LYS A 15 5.01 2.35 -4.26
CA LYS A 15 5.30 3.47 -5.15
C LYS A 15 4.70 3.20 -6.52
N TRP A 16 3.93 4.14 -7.04
CA TRP A 16 3.34 4.07 -8.37
C TRP A 16 3.60 5.37 -9.13
N LYS A 17 3.41 5.33 -10.46
CA LYS A 17 3.52 6.53 -11.28
C LYS A 17 2.22 7.32 -11.18
N VAL A 18 2.31 8.65 -11.26
CA VAL A 18 1.12 9.50 -11.42
C VAL A 18 0.32 8.95 -12.60
N TRP A 19 -0.93 8.64 -12.36
CA TRP A 19 -1.84 8.18 -13.40
C TRP A 19 -2.02 9.32 -14.40
N LYS A 20 -1.70 9.07 -15.68
CA LYS A 20 -1.95 10.05 -16.74
C LYS A 20 -3.45 10.33 -16.77
N ASP A 21 -3.84 11.60 -16.73
CA ASP A 21 -5.21 12.07 -16.91
C ASP A 21 -5.96 11.23 -17.95
N ASN A 22 -6.99 10.52 -17.50
CA ASN A 22 -7.79 9.60 -18.32
C ASN A 22 -8.76 10.36 -19.22
N GLY A 23 -8.25 11.22 -20.12
CA GLY A 23 -9.08 11.94 -21.10
C GLY A 23 -9.55 13.33 -20.67
N GLY A 24 -8.82 14.01 -19.78
CA GLY A 24 -9.02 15.42 -19.45
C GLY A 24 -9.51 15.70 -18.02
N GLU A 25 -9.83 14.65 -17.25
CA GLU A 25 -10.17 14.79 -15.84
C GLU A 25 -9.03 14.27 -14.94
N PRO A 26 -8.51 15.12 -14.03
CA PRO A 26 -7.45 14.71 -13.12
C PRO A 26 -7.98 13.69 -12.13
N VAL A 27 -7.21 12.63 -11.87
CA VAL A 27 -7.50 11.70 -10.78
C VAL A 27 -7.40 12.49 -9.47
N THR A 28 -8.53 12.65 -8.78
CA THR A 28 -8.61 13.40 -7.52
C THR A 28 -8.35 12.50 -6.31
N GLN A 29 -8.73 11.23 -6.39
CA GLN A 29 -8.52 10.25 -5.33
C GLN A 29 -8.14 8.87 -5.87
N LEU A 30 -7.29 8.18 -5.13
CA LEU A 30 -6.88 6.80 -5.36
C LEU A 30 -7.28 5.97 -4.15
N MET A 31 -7.89 4.81 -4.41
CA MET A 31 -8.22 3.84 -3.38
C MET A 31 -7.17 2.75 -3.39
N LEU A 32 -6.43 2.62 -2.29
CA LEU A 32 -5.43 1.58 -2.14
C LEU A 32 -6.08 0.35 -1.54
N GLU A 33 -5.95 -0.77 -2.25
CA GLU A 33 -6.49 -2.05 -1.84
C GLU A 33 -5.34 -3.04 -1.70
N GLN A 34 -5.45 -3.97 -0.75
CA GLN A 34 -4.51 -5.07 -0.60
C GLN A 34 -5.26 -6.39 -0.53
N ARG A 35 -4.62 -7.45 -0.99
CA ARG A 35 -5.17 -8.79 -0.91
C ARG A 35 -4.07 -9.77 -0.53
N ALA A 36 -4.24 -10.45 0.59
CA ALA A 36 -3.36 -11.55 0.93
C ALA A 36 -3.52 -12.68 -0.12
N VAL A 37 -2.41 -13.25 -0.57
CA VAL A 37 -2.44 -14.38 -1.50
C VAL A 37 -3.18 -15.54 -0.83
N GLY A 38 -4.19 -16.07 -1.52
CA GLY A 38 -5.10 -17.09 -0.99
C GLY A 38 -6.43 -16.54 -0.47
N GLN A 39 -6.54 -15.25 -0.15
CA GLN A 39 -7.84 -14.62 0.09
C GLN A 39 -8.58 -14.40 -1.23
N LYS A 40 -9.92 -14.43 -1.21
CA LYS A 40 -10.75 -14.11 -2.39
C LYS A 40 -11.06 -12.63 -2.53
N TYR A 41 -11.05 -11.89 -1.44
CA TYR A 41 -11.47 -10.49 -1.40
C TYR A 41 -10.29 -9.54 -1.23
N TRP A 42 -10.43 -8.36 -1.82
CA TRP A 42 -9.55 -7.23 -1.59
C TRP A 42 -10.00 -6.47 -0.35
N ILE A 43 -9.04 -5.99 0.43
CA ILE A 43 -9.26 -5.19 1.62
C ILE A 43 -8.83 -3.77 1.30
N LYS A 44 -9.76 -2.83 1.51
CA LYS A 44 -9.49 -1.40 1.37
C LYS A 44 -8.57 -0.95 2.50
N MET A 45 -7.40 -0.47 2.12
CA MET A 45 -6.41 0.04 3.07
C MET A 45 -6.72 1.49 3.42
N ASP A 46 -6.63 2.36 2.41
CA ASP A 46 -6.74 3.80 2.59
C ASP A 46 -7.13 4.51 1.30
N LYS A 47 -7.56 5.76 1.42
CA LYS A 47 -7.84 6.64 0.30
C LYS A 47 -6.83 7.77 0.31
N VAL A 48 -6.06 7.87 -0.76
CA VAL A 48 -5.07 8.93 -0.91
C VAL A 48 -5.49 9.89 -2.03
N ASP A 49 -4.97 11.11 -2.00
CA ASP A 49 -5.16 12.06 -3.08
C ASP A 49 -4.52 11.51 -4.38
N GLY A 50 -5.12 11.80 -5.53
CA GLY A 50 -4.62 11.28 -6.81
C GLY A 50 -3.24 11.80 -7.22
N LYS A 51 -2.73 12.83 -6.53
CA LYS A 51 -1.35 13.31 -6.66
C LYS A 51 -0.34 12.47 -5.86
N VAL A 52 -0.82 11.67 -4.90
CA VAL A 52 0.04 10.80 -4.10
C VAL A 52 0.53 9.66 -4.97
N THR A 53 1.84 9.42 -4.92
CA THR A 53 2.55 8.38 -5.68
C THR A 53 3.27 7.39 -4.77
N SER A 54 3.15 7.57 -3.46
CA SER A 54 3.79 6.72 -2.46
C SER A 54 2.90 6.53 -1.24
N PHE A 55 2.79 5.30 -0.77
CA PHE A 55 2.05 4.97 0.44
C PHE A 55 2.80 3.96 1.30
N PHE A 56 2.71 4.15 2.61
CA PHE A 56 3.32 3.27 3.60
C PHE A 56 2.22 2.53 4.34
N ASN A 57 2.10 1.23 4.10
CA ASN A 57 1.22 0.38 4.87
C ASN A 57 1.98 -0.29 6.01
N LYS A 58 1.56 -0.04 7.26
CA LYS A 58 2.06 -0.74 8.46
C LYS A 58 1.17 -1.91 8.89
N LYS A 59 0.03 -2.13 8.21
CA LYS A 59 -0.93 -3.20 8.50
C LYS A 59 -0.68 -4.41 7.60
N VAL A 60 0.58 -4.86 7.51
CA VAL A 60 0.93 -6.12 6.86
C VAL A 60 1.43 -7.10 7.90
N GLU A 61 1.03 -8.36 7.76
CA GLU A 61 1.55 -9.43 8.59
C GLU A 61 2.85 -9.95 7.96
N GLU A 62 3.91 -10.04 8.76
CA GLU A 62 5.19 -10.60 8.32
C GLU A 62 5.02 -12.05 7.89
N GLY A 63 5.70 -12.44 6.80
CA GLY A 63 5.64 -13.80 6.27
C GLY A 63 4.41 -14.12 5.40
N LYS A 64 3.50 -13.17 5.18
CA LYS A 64 2.38 -13.35 4.23
C LYS A 64 2.64 -12.63 2.90
N PRO A 65 2.43 -13.29 1.75
CA PRO A 65 2.47 -12.61 0.47
C PRO A 65 1.18 -11.80 0.27
N TYR A 66 1.33 -10.54 -0.16
CA TYR A 66 0.22 -9.63 -0.46
C TYR A 66 0.30 -9.14 -1.91
N GLN A 67 -0.86 -8.89 -2.49
CA GLN A 67 -1.07 -8.21 -3.76
C GLN A 67 -1.62 -6.81 -3.48
N PHE A 68 -1.23 -5.84 -4.31
CA PHE A 68 -1.58 -4.43 -4.22
C PHE A 68 -1.92 -3.90 -5.61
#